data_AF-A0A0F9AWJ3-F1
#
_entry.id   AF-A0A0F9AWJ3-F1
#
_cell.length_a   1.000
_cell.length_b   1.000
_cell.length_c   1.000
_cell.angle_alpha   90.00
_cell.angle_beta   90.00
_cell.angle_gamma   90.00
#
_symmetry.space_group_name_H-M   'P 1'
#
loop_
_entity.id
_entity.type
_entity.pdbx_description
1 polymer ?
#
loop_
_entity_poly.entity_id
_entity_poly.type
_entity_poly.pdbx_seq_one_letter_code
_entity_poly.pdbx_strand_id
1 'polypeptide(L)'
;MVSCIKINDIVSFEEVRIDNVYDLSIDGNHNYYLDCGNPILVHNSSKTWSIFQNIILLCQEQKGLSFTISRLTLTWIKATILKDFEELSKLYQLPVTPAINHNRPDQTYYLYGNEIAFIGIDEEQKLFGRKQDYFWLNEIIETKKEHFDQIEMRTTIGGWMDYNPRSKNHWVYGMESRDDVEFIHSTMLDNPFLPLTIVKKILSYEPTEANIRAGTASEYMWDVYGRGKRRAFEGLVFPEWGVYDKVTVDWEIYGLDFGFTNDPTALVWIGGTWDSLFWKELIFETNLTNQDIGNRFSQLGLRKG
;
A
#
# COMPACT_ATOMS: atom_id res chain seq x y z
N MET A 1 -1.35 23.43 -34.47
CA MET A 1 -0.09 24.09 -34.05
C MET A 1 -0.22 24.31 -32.56
N VAL A 2 0.45 23.49 -31.75
CA VAL A 2 0.44 23.63 -30.29
C VAL A 2 1.58 24.58 -29.94
N SER A 3 1.26 25.75 -29.40
CA SER A 3 2.24 26.73 -28.97
C SER A 3 2.96 26.20 -27.73
N CYS A 4 4.27 25.95 -27.83
CA CYS A 4 5.09 25.71 -26.64
C CYS A 4 5.36 27.05 -25.96
N ILE A 5 5.25 27.08 -24.63
CA ILE A 5 5.69 28.22 -23.81
C ILE A 5 7.21 28.27 -23.91
N LYS A 6 7.75 29.44 -24.21
CA LYS A 6 9.18 29.72 -24.29
C LYS A 6 9.63 30.39 -22.99
N ILE A 7 10.91 30.27 -22.67
CA ILE A 7 11.48 30.81 -21.43
C ILE A 7 11.27 32.33 -21.28
N ASN A 8 11.13 33.04 -22.41
CA ASN A 8 10.86 34.48 -22.45
C ASN A 8 9.40 34.84 -22.14
N ASP A 9 8.50 33.86 -22.03
CA ASP A 9 7.09 34.06 -21.69
C ASP A 9 6.87 34.11 -20.16
N ILE A 10 7.92 33.90 -19.36
CA ILE A 10 7.89 33.95 -17.89
C ILE A 10 8.04 35.42 -17.42
N VAL A 11 6.98 35.96 -16.82
CA VAL A 11 6.88 37.39 -16.42
C VAL A 11 7.65 37.69 -15.13
N SER A 12 7.81 36.71 -14.25
CA SER A 12 8.64 36.79 -13.05
C SER A 12 8.92 35.38 -12.51
N PHE A 13 10.05 35.19 -11.84
CA PHE A 13 10.31 34.02 -11.01
C PHE A 13 10.97 34.48 -9.70
N GLU A 14 10.69 33.76 -8.62
CA GLU A 14 11.33 33.97 -7.32
C GLU A 14 12.00 32.66 -6.93
N GLU A 15 13.30 32.72 -6.64
CA GLU A 15 14.05 31.55 -6.15
C GLU A 15 14.05 31.60 -4.62
N VAL A 16 13.36 30.65 -3.99
CA VAL A 16 13.32 30.49 -2.54
C VAL A 16 13.90 29.12 -2.19
N ARG A 17 14.93 29.09 -1.34
CA ARG A 17 15.46 27.84 -0.76
C ARG A 17 14.77 27.58 0.57
N ILE A 18 14.04 26.47 0.65
CA ILE A 18 13.42 25.96 1.88
C ILE A 18 13.31 24.43 1.83
N ASP A 19 13.49 23.80 2.99
CA ASP A 19 13.65 22.35 3.17
C ASP A 19 12.31 21.55 3.18
N ASN A 20 11.19 22.10 2.68
CA ASN A 20 9.91 21.39 2.55
C ASN A 20 9.08 21.89 1.33
N VAL A 21 8.40 20.94 0.67
CA VAL A 21 7.67 21.03 -0.61
C VAL A 21 6.54 22.06 -0.61
N TYR A 22 6.47 22.94 -1.63
CA TYR A 22 5.24 23.67 -1.95
C TYR A 22 5.01 23.96 -3.45
N ASP A 23 3.74 23.76 -3.81
CA ASP A 23 2.86 24.40 -4.80
C ASP A 23 3.48 25.31 -5.89
N LEU A 24 3.28 24.93 -7.15
CA LEU A 24 3.41 25.81 -8.31
C LEU A 24 2.00 26.03 -8.90
N SER A 25 1.50 27.25 -8.72
CA SER A 25 0.28 27.70 -9.38
C SER A 25 0.61 28.31 -10.75
N ILE A 26 0.19 27.66 -11.84
CA ILE A 26 0.10 28.24 -13.18
C ILE A 26 -1.37 28.23 -13.58
N ASP A 27 -1.84 29.37 -14.11
CA ASP A 27 -3.23 29.62 -14.45
C ASP A 27 -3.84 28.48 -15.30
N GLY A 28 -4.75 27.72 -14.69
CA GLY A 28 -5.53 26.67 -15.35
C GLY A 28 -4.95 25.24 -15.36
N ASN A 29 -3.79 24.97 -14.76
CA ASN A 29 -3.30 23.59 -14.58
C ASN A 29 -2.28 23.50 -13.43
N HIS A 30 -2.63 22.77 -12.37
CA HIS A 30 -1.72 22.50 -11.25
C HIS A 30 -1.12 21.10 -11.44
N ASN A 31 0.20 21.04 -11.60
CA ASN A 31 0.96 19.78 -11.61
C ASN A 31 1.93 19.79 -10.45
N TYR A 32 1.97 18.70 -9.69
CA TYR A 32 2.96 18.51 -8.63
C TYR A 32 4.22 17.88 -9.21
N TYR A 33 5.38 18.43 -8.83
CA TYR A 33 6.69 17.86 -9.12
C TYR A 33 7.25 17.23 -7.85
N LEU A 34 7.62 15.96 -7.94
CA LEU A 34 8.31 15.22 -6.88
C LEU A 34 9.50 14.50 -7.50
N ASP A 35 10.64 15.17 -7.59
CA ASP A 35 11.91 14.54 -7.89
C ASP A 35 12.81 14.67 -6.67
N CYS A 36 13.06 13.55 -6.01
CA CYS A 36 13.90 13.50 -4.83
C CYS A 36 15.14 12.63 -5.03
N GLY A 37 15.36 12.03 -6.21
CA GLY A 37 16.48 11.12 -6.46
C GLY A 37 16.55 9.88 -5.54
N ASN A 38 15.58 9.67 -4.65
CA ASN A 38 15.51 8.66 -3.60
C ASN A 38 14.13 7.99 -3.60
N PRO A 39 13.99 6.77 -3.04
CA PRO A 39 12.68 6.18 -2.77
C PRO A 39 11.75 7.09 -1.94
N ILE A 40 10.50 7.28 -2.41
CA ILE A 40 9.52 8.19 -1.80
C ILE A 40 8.38 7.39 -1.16
N LEU A 41 8.07 7.69 0.11
CA LEU A 41 6.95 7.12 0.83
C LEU A 41 5.84 8.17 1.05
N VAL A 42 4.62 7.94 0.50
CA VAL A 42 3.53 8.96 0.52
C VAL A 42 2.30 8.51 1.35
N HIS A 43 1.69 9.42 2.13
CA HIS A 43 0.50 9.23 3.01
C HIS A 43 -0.72 10.12 2.64
N ASN A 44 -1.98 9.60 2.65
CA ASN A 44 -3.27 10.05 2.05
C ASN A 44 -3.40 11.01 0.82
N SER A 45 -4.54 10.90 0.09
CA SER A 45 -5.15 11.74 -0.98
C SER A 45 -4.28 12.26 -2.16
N SER A 46 -4.74 12.09 -3.41
CA SER A 46 -4.04 12.39 -4.70
C SER A 46 -2.70 11.72 -5.01
N LYS A 47 -2.10 10.96 -4.09
CA LYS A 47 -0.77 10.35 -4.31
C LYS A 47 -0.68 9.47 -5.55
N THR A 48 -1.67 8.61 -5.77
CA THR A 48 -1.67 7.66 -6.90
C THR A 48 -1.49 8.42 -8.21
N TRP A 49 -2.20 9.52 -8.37
CA TRP A 49 -2.10 10.40 -9.53
C TRP A 49 -0.76 11.15 -9.57
N SER A 50 -0.27 11.63 -8.43
CA SER A 50 1.02 12.35 -8.34
C SER A 50 2.20 11.44 -8.68
N ILE A 51 2.21 10.21 -8.17
CA ILE A 51 3.22 9.19 -8.48
C ILE A 51 3.14 8.82 -9.98
N PHE A 52 1.94 8.65 -10.53
CA PHE A 52 1.80 8.45 -11.97
C PHE A 52 2.31 9.63 -12.79
N GLN A 53 1.99 10.85 -12.42
CA GLN A 53 2.50 12.06 -13.08
C GLN A 53 4.03 12.08 -13.07
N ASN A 54 4.64 11.73 -11.93
CA ASN A 54 6.09 11.62 -11.84
C ASN A 54 6.67 10.51 -12.76
N ILE A 55 6.07 9.32 -12.77
CA ILE A 55 6.45 8.24 -13.70
C ILE A 55 6.32 8.69 -15.16
N ILE A 56 5.26 9.42 -15.51
CA ILE A 56 5.02 9.94 -16.86
C ILE A 56 6.12 10.94 -17.24
N LEU A 57 6.49 11.87 -16.34
CA LEU A 57 7.58 12.83 -16.55
C LEU A 57 8.92 12.11 -16.77
N LEU A 58 9.26 11.13 -15.92
CA LEU A 58 10.46 10.31 -16.09
C LEU A 58 10.46 9.60 -17.45
N CYS A 59 9.30 9.09 -17.89
CA CYS A 59 9.18 8.46 -19.20
C CYS A 59 9.34 9.45 -20.37
N GLN A 60 9.02 10.74 -20.18
CA GLN A 60 9.20 11.77 -21.21
C GLN A 60 10.67 12.19 -21.33
N GLU A 61 11.38 12.23 -20.21
CA GLU A 61 12.78 12.68 -20.13
C GLU A 61 13.77 11.57 -20.51
N GLN A 62 13.47 10.32 -20.16
CA GLN A 62 14.37 9.19 -20.28
C GLN A 62 13.72 8.05 -21.09
N LYS A 63 14.56 7.16 -21.64
CA LYS A 63 14.12 6.01 -22.44
C LYS A 63 14.80 4.73 -21.99
N GLY A 64 14.11 3.61 -22.17
CA GLY A 64 14.62 2.29 -21.78
C GLY A 64 14.52 1.99 -20.28
N LEU A 65 13.83 2.84 -19.51
CA LEU A 65 13.51 2.56 -18.11
C LEU A 65 12.44 1.47 -18.01
N SER A 66 12.53 0.72 -16.93
CA SER A 66 11.60 -0.33 -16.56
C SER A 66 10.96 -0.06 -15.20
N PHE A 67 9.64 0.05 -15.19
CA PHE A 67 8.84 0.31 -14.00
C PHE A 67 8.03 -0.94 -13.65
N THR A 68 8.01 -1.29 -12.37
CA THR A 68 7.13 -2.35 -11.83
C THR A 68 6.19 -1.75 -10.81
N ILE A 69 4.90 -1.72 -11.16
CA ILE A 69 3.82 -1.21 -10.31
C ILE A 69 3.08 -2.42 -9.73
N SER A 70 3.03 -2.52 -8.42
CA SER A 70 2.54 -3.69 -7.72
C SER A 70 1.62 -3.35 -6.55
N ARG A 71 0.68 -4.26 -6.32
CA ARG A 71 -0.23 -4.32 -5.16
C ARG A 71 -0.41 -5.80 -4.81
N LEU A 72 -1.01 -6.10 -3.65
CA LEU A 72 -1.20 -7.46 -3.15
C LEU A 72 -1.70 -8.46 -4.22
N THR A 73 -2.69 -8.08 -5.03
CA THR A 73 -3.19 -8.94 -6.12
C THR A 73 -3.36 -8.19 -7.45
N LEU A 74 -3.18 -8.89 -8.57
CA LEU A 74 -3.43 -8.33 -9.91
C LEU A 74 -4.89 -7.88 -10.08
N THR A 75 -5.83 -8.61 -9.47
CA THR A 75 -7.26 -8.25 -9.48
C THR A 75 -7.49 -6.86 -8.89
N TRP A 76 -6.80 -6.53 -7.79
CA TRP A 76 -6.92 -5.20 -7.17
C TRP A 76 -6.26 -4.12 -8.02
N ILE A 77 -5.14 -4.41 -8.66
CA ILE A 77 -4.49 -3.50 -9.61
C ILE A 77 -5.46 -3.12 -10.73
N LYS A 78 -6.10 -4.12 -11.37
CA LYS A 78 -7.09 -3.89 -12.44
C LYS A 78 -8.30 -3.07 -11.96
N ALA A 79 -8.74 -3.32 -10.73
CA ALA A 79 -9.90 -2.63 -10.15
C ALA A 79 -9.61 -1.17 -9.77
N THR A 80 -8.34 -0.82 -9.53
CA THR A 80 -7.90 0.47 -8.97
C THR A 80 -6.86 1.15 -9.85
N ILE A 81 -5.58 0.92 -9.61
CA ILE A 81 -4.43 1.64 -10.19
C ILE A 81 -4.43 1.62 -11.73
N LEU A 82 -4.85 0.51 -12.36
CA LEU A 82 -4.90 0.43 -13.82
C LEU A 82 -5.99 1.34 -14.41
N LYS A 83 -7.09 1.58 -13.70
CA LYS A 83 -8.12 2.55 -14.12
C LYS A 83 -7.60 3.97 -14.04
N ASP A 84 -6.88 4.31 -12.97
CA ASP A 84 -6.24 5.62 -12.83
C ASP A 84 -5.23 5.86 -13.95
N PHE A 85 -4.42 4.85 -14.29
CA PHE A 85 -3.50 4.91 -15.42
C PHE A 85 -4.23 5.12 -16.76
N GLU A 86 -5.36 4.43 -16.97
CA GLU A 86 -6.18 4.58 -18.16
C GLU A 86 -6.80 5.98 -18.28
N GLU A 87 -7.29 6.53 -17.17
CA GLU A 87 -7.86 7.87 -17.10
C GLU A 87 -6.80 8.94 -17.41
N LEU A 88 -5.65 8.87 -16.74
CA LEU A 88 -4.51 9.77 -17.00
C LEU A 88 -4.01 9.67 -18.45
N SER A 89 -3.94 8.45 -18.98
CA SER A 89 -3.54 8.21 -20.36
C SER A 89 -4.48 8.89 -21.36
N LYS A 90 -5.79 8.86 -21.11
CA LYS A 90 -6.79 9.55 -21.94
C LYS A 90 -6.72 11.07 -21.75
N LEU A 91 -6.63 11.53 -20.51
CA LEU A 91 -6.61 12.95 -20.15
C LEU A 91 -5.42 13.67 -20.80
N TYR A 92 -4.22 13.08 -20.69
CA TYR A 92 -2.99 13.65 -21.23
C TYR A 92 -2.66 13.17 -22.65
N GLN A 93 -3.53 12.36 -23.27
CA GLN A 93 -3.34 11.82 -24.62
C GLN A 93 -1.98 11.09 -24.76
N LEU A 94 -1.64 10.29 -23.75
CA LEU A 94 -0.36 9.59 -23.68
C LEU A 94 -0.27 8.50 -24.76
N PRO A 95 0.89 8.33 -25.41
CA PRO A 95 1.10 7.33 -26.46
C PRO A 95 1.38 5.94 -25.86
N VAL A 96 0.44 5.42 -25.07
CA VAL A 96 0.57 4.10 -24.42
C VAL A 96 0.38 2.98 -25.44
N THR A 97 1.29 2.00 -25.42
CA THR A 97 1.23 0.83 -26.30
C THR A 97 1.51 -0.47 -25.53
N PRO A 98 0.77 -1.57 -25.73
CA PRO A 98 -0.50 -1.64 -26.46
C PRO A 98 -1.58 -0.79 -25.80
N ALA A 99 -2.73 -0.64 -26.47
CA ALA A 99 -3.87 0.02 -25.85
C ALA A 99 -4.25 -0.68 -24.52
N ILE A 100 -4.57 0.12 -23.51
CA ILE A 100 -4.89 -0.36 -22.16
C ILE A 100 -6.11 -1.28 -22.22
N ASN A 101 -5.97 -2.49 -21.68
CA ASN A 101 -7.02 -3.50 -21.71
C ASN A 101 -6.96 -4.39 -20.47
N HIS A 102 -7.96 -4.23 -19.60
CA HIS A 102 -8.12 -4.92 -18.32
C HIS A 102 -8.26 -6.44 -18.45
N ASN A 103 -8.71 -6.95 -19.60
CA ASN A 103 -8.91 -8.38 -19.83
C ASN A 103 -7.64 -9.10 -20.27
N ARG A 104 -6.54 -8.37 -20.55
CA ARG A 104 -5.28 -9.01 -20.89
C ARG A 104 -4.71 -9.76 -19.67
N PRO A 105 -4.11 -10.94 -19.89
CA PRO A 105 -3.37 -11.63 -18.83
C PRO A 105 -2.14 -10.80 -18.44
N ASP A 106 -1.36 -10.38 -19.43
CA ASP A 106 -0.22 -9.50 -19.21
C ASP A 106 -0.63 -8.03 -19.23
N GLN A 107 -0.40 -7.37 -18.11
CA GLN A 107 -0.63 -5.94 -17.90
C GLN A 107 0.70 -5.18 -18.01
N THR A 108 1.40 -5.36 -19.12
CA THR A 108 2.63 -4.63 -19.45
C THR A 108 2.37 -3.67 -20.61
N TYR A 109 2.78 -2.43 -20.42
CA TYR A 109 2.58 -1.32 -21.34
C TYR A 109 3.89 -0.58 -21.57
N TYR A 110 3.92 0.23 -22.63
CA TYR A 110 5.05 1.03 -23.03
C TYR A 110 4.62 2.48 -23.20
N LEU A 111 5.35 3.39 -22.56
CA LEU A 111 5.13 4.82 -22.59
C LEU A 111 6.43 5.52 -22.98
N TYR A 112 6.43 6.22 -24.11
CA TYR A 112 7.60 6.94 -24.65
C TYR A 112 8.88 6.08 -24.84
N GLY A 113 8.74 4.75 -24.92
CA GLY A 113 9.86 3.81 -25.05
C GLY A 113 10.35 3.21 -23.73
N ASN A 114 9.62 3.44 -22.64
CA ASN A 114 9.86 2.85 -21.31
C ASN A 114 8.79 1.80 -21.02
N GLU A 115 9.13 0.76 -20.27
CA GLU A 115 8.22 -0.32 -19.91
C GLU A 115 7.54 -0.04 -18.56
N ILE A 116 6.22 -0.18 -18.50
CA ILE A 116 5.40 -0.07 -17.30
C ILE A 116 4.67 -1.40 -17.10
N ALA A 117 5.14 -2.21 -16.15
CA ALA A 117 4.58 -3.52 -15.84
C ALA A 117 3.75 -3.48 -14.57
N PHE A 118 2.47 -3.86 -14.67
CA PHE A 118 1.56 -4.03 -13.55
C PHE A 118 1.53 -5.50 -13.12
N ILE A 119 2.01 -5.80 -11.91
CA ILE A 119 2.19 -7.17 -11.44
C ILE A 119 1.64 -7.32 -10.02
N GLY A 120 0.77 -8.31 -9.80
CA GLY A 120 0.31 -8.66 -8.46
C GLY A 120 1.42 -9.31 -7.65
N ILE A 121 1.48 -9.02 -6.35
CA ILE A 121 2.46 -9.65 -5.44
C ILE A 121 2.17 -11.16 -5.28
N ASP A 122 0.92 -11.57 -5.46
CA ASP A 122 0.47 -12.96 -5.56
C ASP A 122 1.07 -13.73 -6.76
N GLU A 123 1.61 -13.03 -7.77
CA GLU A 123 2.38 -13.61 -8.87
C GLU A 123 3.89 -13.63 -8.55
N GLU A 124 4.27 -14.16 -7.39
CA GLU A 124 5.65 -14.13 -6.84
C GLU A 124 6.72 -14.54 -7.86
N GLN A 125 6.48 -15.60 -8.64
CA GLN A 125 7.43 -16.07 -9.65
C GLN A 125 7.72 -15.02 -10.73
N LYS A 126 6.69 -14.28 -11.15
CA LYS A 126 6.80 -13.22 -12.17
C LYS A 126 7.46 -11.98 -11.58
N LEU A 127 7.07 -11.61 -10.36
CA LEU A 127 7.56 -10.41 -9.68
C LEU A 127 9.03 -10.55 -9.25
N PHE A 128 9.38 -11.64 -8.57
CA PHE A 128 10.73 -11.85 -8.05
C PHE A 128 11.72 -12.32 -9.14
N GLY A 129 11.25 -12.77 -10.30
CA GLY A 129 12.11 -13.07 -11.45
C GLY A 129 12.57 -11.84 -12.23
N ARG A 130 11.93 -10.69 -11.99
CA ARG A 130 12.10 -9.48 -12.78
C ARG A 130 13.19 -8.57 -12.23
N LYS A 131 13.90 -7.89 -13.14
CA LYS A 131 14.74 -6.73 -12.84
C LYS A 131 14.02 -5.48 -13.30
N GLN A 132 14.17 -4.40 -12.56
CA GLN A 132 13.53 -3.13 -12.87
C GLN A 132 14.43 -1.95 -12.49
N ASP A 133 14.18 -0.80 -13.08
CA ASP A 133 14.82 0.45 -12.69
C ASP A 133 14.09 1.10 -11.53
N TYR A 134 12.76 1.09 -11.62
CA TYR A 134 11.90 1.62 -10.58
C TYR A 134 10.81 0.63 -10.16
N PHE A 135 10.49 0.62 -8.86
CA PHE A 135 9.28 -0.03 -8.35
C PHE A 135 8.27 1.00 -7.86
N TRP A 136 6.99 0.62 -7.83
CA TRP A 136 5.97 1.28 -7.02
C TRP A 136 5.13 0.22 -6.31
N LEU A 137 5.12 0.26 -4.98
CA LEU A 137 4.33 -0.63 -4.14
C LEU A 137 3.16 0.14 -3.52
N ASN A 138 1.99 -0.04 -4.11
CA ASN A 138 0.75 0.58 -3.66
C ASN A 138 0.12 -0.19 -2.50
N GLU A 139 -0.39 0.55 -1.52
CA GLU A 139 -0.91 0.00 -0.26
C GLU A 139 0.10 -0.97 0.39
N ILE A 140 1.35 -0.52 0.53
CA ILE A 140 2.49 -1.33 1.02
C ILE A 140 2.24 -1.94 2.42
N ILE A 141 1.29 -1.39 3.18
CA ILE A 141 0.85 -1.97 4.47
C ILE A 141 0.22 -3.37 4.33
N GLU A 142 -0.19 -3.76 3.12
CA GLU A 142 -0.70 -5.09 2.79
C GLU A 142 0.43 -6.06 2.39
N THR A 143 1.67 -5.56 2.26
CA THR A 143 2.82 -6.31 1.75
C THR A 143 3.71 -6.79 2.88
N LYS A 144 4.18 -8.03 2.80
CA LYS A 144 5.17 -8.59 3.74
C LYS A 144 6.56 -8.01 3.49
N LYS A 145 7.37 -7.88 4.53
CA LYS A 145 8.71 -7.30 4.40
C LYS A 145 9.61 -8.13 3.48
N GLU A 146 9.50 -9.46 3.51
CA GLU A 146 10.32 -10.34 2.69
C GLU A 146 10.03 -10.11 1.19
N HIS A 147 8.79 -9.79 0.83
CA HIS A 147 8.42 -9.50 -0.55
C HIS A 147 8.97 -8.15 -0.98
N PHE A 148 8.92 -7.15 -0.11
CA PHE A 148 9.57 -5.86 -0.34
C PHE A 148 11.08 -6.03 -0.55
N ASP A 149 11.76 -6.74 0.34
CA ASP A 149 13.21 -6.96 0.26
C ASP A 149 13.59 -7.65 -1.06
N GLN A 150 12.78 -8.60 -1.55
CA GLN A 150 12.99 -9.28 -2.83
C GLN A 150 12.87 -8.35 -4.05
N ILE A 151 11.97 -7.37 -3.98
CA ILE A 151 11.74 -6.38 -5.05
C ILE A 151 12.84 -5.33 -5.02
N GLU A 152 13.15 -4.81 -3.83
CA GLU A 152 14.18 -3.80 -3.62
C GLU A 152 15.54 -4.27 -4.14
N MET A 153 15.97 -5.50 -3.80
CA MET A 153 17.27 -6.02 -4.27
C MET A 153 17.40 -6.19 -5.79
N ARG A 154 16.29 -6.16 -6.53
CA ARG A 154 16.27 -6.26 -8.01
C ARG A 154 15.96 -4.93 -8.70
N THR A 155 15.95 -3.85 -7.91
CA THR A 155 15.71 -2.49 -8.37
C THR A 155 17.04 -1.75 -8.48
N THR A 156 17.29 -1.09 -9.61
CA THR A 156 18.59 -0.43 -9.86
C THR A 156 18.63 1.05 -9.48
N ILE A 157 17.49 1.75 -9.48
CA ILE A 157 17.45 3.20 -9.21
C ILE A 157 16.69 3.52 -7.92
N GLY A 158 15.40 3.19 -7.82
CA GLY A 158 14.60 3.56 -6.66
C GLY A 158 13.13 3.19 -6.79
N GLY A 159 12.25 3.82 -6.00
CA GLY A 159 10.83 3.53 -6.14
C GLY A 159 9.91 4.32 -5.24
N TRP A 160 8.62 4.06 -5.40
CA TRP A 160 7.58 4.69 -4.59
C TRP A 160 6.91 3.65 -3.70
N MET A 161 6.54 4.07 -2.50
CA MET A 161 5.68 3.32 -1.61
C MET A 161 4.55 4.23 -1.17
N ASP A 162 3.33 3.70 -1.09
CA ASP A 162 2.25 4.47 -0.49
C ASP A 162 1.36 3.59 0.38
N TYR A 163 0.87 4.17 1.48
CA TYR A 163 -0.05 3.48 2.38
C TYR A 163 -1.03 4.43 3.06
N ASN A 164 -2.09 3.83 3.61
CA ASN A 164 -2.94 4.44 4.63
C ASN A 164 -2.57 3.84 6.01
N PRO A 165 -2.52 4.61 7.12
CA PRO A 165 -1.79 4.25 8.33
C PRO A 165 -2.71 3.48 9.28
N ARG A 166 -3.30 2.39 8.78
CA ARG A 166 -4.41 1.64 9.44
C ARG A 166 -3.93 0.70 10.57
N SER A 167 -2.64 0.71 10.88
CA SER A 167 -2.02 -0.05 11.97
C SER A 167 -1.08 0.84 12.77
N LYS A 168 -0.91 0.54 14.07
CA LYS A 168 0.14 1.17 14.90
C LYS A 168 1.52 0.58 14.64
N ASN A 169 1.58 -0.73 14.36
CA ASN A 169 2.82 -1.47 14.14
C ASN A 169 2.81 -2.05 12.73
N HIS A 170 3.79 -1.67 11.92
CA HIS A 170 4.05 -2.27 10.62
C HIS A 170 5.52 -2.04 10.27
N TRP A 171 6.14 -2.99 9.58
CA TRP A 171 7.56 -2.91 9.25
C TRP A 171 7.90 -1.68 8.40
N VAL A 172 6.96 -1.24 7.56
CA VAL A 172 7.14 -0.07 6.67
C VAL A 172 7.42 1.21 7.46
N TYR A 173 6.96 1.32 8.70
CA TYR A 173 7.22 2.49 9.53
C TYR A 173 8.69 2.62 9.93
N GLY A 174 9.44 1.52 9.90
CA GLY A 174 10.90 1.55 10.06
C GLY A 174 11.62 2.19 8.87
N MET A 175 10.99 2.24 7.69
CA MET A 175 11.59 2.83 6.49
C MET A 175 11.83 4.34 6.64
N GLU A 176 11.02 5.04 7.44
CA GLU A 176 11.19 6.48 7.73
C GLU A 176 12.50 6.80 8.46
N SER A 177 13.17 5.80 9.03
CA SER A 177 14.45 5.96 9.71
C SER A 177 15.66 5.71 8.80
N ARG A 178 15.43 5.25 7.56
CA ARG A 178 16.50 5.06 6.57
C ARG A 178 16.87 6.40 5.95
N ASP A 179 18.17 6.63 5.83
CA ASP A 179 18.79 7.81 5.24
C ASP A 179 18.63 7.89 3.71
N ASP A 180 18.30 6.77 3.07
CA ASP A 180 17.99 6.68 1.64
C ASP A 180 16.48 6.75 1.33
N VAL A 181 15.63 7.16 2.29
CA VAL A 181 14.17 7.24 2.11
C VAL A 181 13.65 8.63 2.44
N GLU A 182 12.90 9.21 1.50
CA GLU A 182 12.18 10.46 1.72
C GLU A 182 10.73 10.18 2.17
N PHE A 183 10.33 10.71 3.32
CA PHE A 183 8.98 10.52 3.86
C PHE A 183 8.10 11.75 3.65
N ILE A 184 6.99 11.57 2.92
CA ILE A 184 6.02 12.62 2.62
C ILE A 184 4.69 12.32 3.30
N HIS A 185 4.28 13.21 4.20
CA HIS A 185 2.98 13.17 4.84
C HIS A 185 2.01 14.15 4.16
N SER A 186 0.98 13.64 3.47
CA SER A 186 -0.13 14.46 2.96
C SER A 186 -1.48 14.02 3.56
N THR A 187 -2.41 14.96 3.62
CA THR A 187 -3.76 14.77 4.14
C THR A 187 -4.81 15.16 3.09
N MET A 188 -6.07 14.96 3.41
CA MET A 188 -7.19 15.40 2.56
C MET A 188 -7.29 16.92 2.46
N LEU A 189 -6.68 17.67 3.40
CA LEU A 189 -6.66 19.13 3.37
C LEU A 189 -5.68 19.66 2.30
N ASP A 190 -4.70 18.84 1.91
CA ASP A 190 -3.64 19.20 0.97
C ASP A 190 -4.05 18.95 -0.49
N ASN A 191 -5.25 18.41 -0.73
CA ASN A 191 -5.74 18.10 -2.07
C ASN A 191 -7.00 18.92 -2.41
N PRO A 192 -6.85 20.02 -3.17
CA PRO A 192 -7.96 20.88 -3.55
C PRO A 192 -8.92 20.23 -4.57
N PHE A 193 -8.57 19.08 -5.15
CA PHE A 193 -9.33 18.39 -6.19
C PHE A 193 -10.24 17.27 -5.66
N LEU A 194 -10.27 17.07 -4.34
CA LEU A 194 -11.16 16.08 -3.74
C LEU A 194 -12.62 16.45 -4.00
N PRO A 195 -13.44 15.50 -4.51
CA PRO A 195 -14.86 15.73 -4.65
C PRO A 195 -15.46 16.14 -3.30
N LEU A 196 -16.27 17.20 -3.28
CA LEU A 196 -16.89 17.72 -2.06
C LEU A 196 -17.69 16.64 -1.30
N THR A 197 -18.19 15.63 -1.98
CA THR A 197 -18.88 14.48 -1.38
C THR A 197 -17.93 13.63 -0.51
N ILE A 198 -16.70 13.40 -0.97
CA ILE A 198 -15.67 12.68 -0.22
C ILE A 198 -15.19 13.52 0.97
N VAL A 199 -14.94 14.81 0.76
CA VAL A 199 -14.57 15.75 1.83
C VAL A 199 -15.64 15.75 2.92
N LYS A 200 -16.92 15.93 2.55
CA LYS A 200 -18.04 15.88 3.50
C LYS A 200 -18.12 14.55 4.24
N LYS A 201 -17.88 13.43 3.57
CA LYS A 201 -17.89 12.11 4.20
C LYS A 201 -16.78 11.99 5.25
N ILE A 202 -15.57 12.45 4.96
CA ILE A 202 -14.46 12.38 5.91
C ILE A 202 -14.66 13.33 7.08
N LEU A 203 -15.15 14.55 6.82
CA LEU A 203 -15.55 15.49 7.87
C LEU A 203 -16.68 14.95 8.76
N SER A 204 -17.54 14.07 8.25
CA SER A 204 -18.60 13.44 9.06
C SER A 204 -18.07 12.50 10.15
N TYR A 205 -16.82 12.06 10.05
CA TYR A 205 -16.17 11.23 11.06
C TYR A 205 -15.62 12.04 12.23
N GLU A 206 -15.35 13.34 12.06
CA GLU A 206 -14.81 14.18 13.13
C GLU A 206 -15.71 14.12 14.38
N PRO A 207 -15.18 13.89 15.59
CA PRO A 207 -15.97 13.73 16.81
C PRO A 207 -16.51 15.08 17.34
N THR A 208 -17.21 15.82 16.49
CA THR A 208 -17.97 17.02 16.87
C THR A 208 -19.32 16.65 17.49
N GLU A 209 -19.90 17.51 18.32
CA GLU A 209 -21.23 17.27 18.89
C GLU A 209 -22.32 17.02 17.84
N ALA A 210 -22.20 17.63 16.65
CA ALA A 210 -23.14 17.44 15.57
C ALA A 210 -23.03 16.03 14.97
N ASN A 211 -21.81 15.57 14.69
CA ASN A 211 -21.55 14.25 14.12
C ASN A 211 -21.82 13.11 15.11
N ILE A 212 -21.58 13.34 16.41
CA ILE A 212 -21.95 12.40 17.47
C ILE A 212 -23.46 12.21 17.50
N ARG A 213 -24.23 13.31 17.47
CA ARG A 213 -25.71 13.26 17.40
C ARG A 213 -26.21 12.60 16.12
N ALA A 214 -25.52 12.78 15.00
CA ALA A 214 -25.85 12.17 13.72
C ALA A 214 -25.43 10.69 13.61
N GLY A 215 -24.69 10.15 14.60
CA GLY A 215 -24.20 8.77 14.57
C GLY A 215 -23.10 8.51 13.55
N THR A 216 -22.43 9.56 13.05
CA THR A 216 -21.37 9.46 12.02
C THR A 216 -19.97 9.58 12.60
N ALA A 217 -19.83 10.15 13.80
CA ALA A 217 -18.54 10.35 14.45
C ALA A 217 -17.80 9.02 14.69
N SER A 218 -16.51 9.01 14.36
CA SER A 218 -15.60 7.91 14.66
C SER A 218 -14.20 8.47 14.82
N GLU A 219 -13.66 8.38 16.04
CA GLU A 219 -12.31 8.87 16.33
C GLU A 219 -11.26 8.12 15.50
N TYR A 220 -11.44 6.81 15.33
CA TYR A 220 -10.60 6.01 14.44
C TYR A 220 -10.62 6.50 12.99
N MET A 221 -11.81 6.64 12.38
CA MET A 221 -11.91 7.04 10.98
C MET A 221 -11.41 8.49 10.78
N TRP A 222 -11.66 9.38 11.73
CA TRP A 222 -11.16 10.75 11.69
C TRP A 222 -9.63 10.79 11.75
N ASP A 223 -9.02 9.98 12.60
CA ASP A 223 -7.56 9.93 12.72
C ASP A 223 -6.89 9.41 11.46
N VAL A 224 -7.41 8.29 10.94
CA VAL A 224 -6.84 7.62 9.77
C VAL A 224 -7.04 8.44 8.49
N TYR A 225 -8.27 8.91 8.24
CA TYR A 225 -8.62 9.55 6.96
C TYR A 225 -8.64 11.08 7.01
N GLY A 226 -8.98 11.67 8.14
CA GLY A 226 -8.97 13.13 8.31
C GLY A 226 -7.59 13.66 8.67
N ARG A 227 -6.93 13.06 9.68
CA ARG A 227 -5.66 13.55 10.24
C ARG A 227 -4.42 12.81 9.72
N GLY A 228 -4.59 11.72 8.98
CA GLY A 228 -3.47 10.88 8.52
C GLY A 228 -2.66 10.20 9.63
N LYS A 229 -3.20 10.09 10.84
CA LYS A 229 -2.51 9.52 12.01
C LYS A 229 -2.55 8.00 12.00
N ARG A 230 -1.42 7.39 12.37
CA ARG A 230 -1.34 5.94 12.65
C ARG A 230 -2.27 5.58 13.80
N ARG A 231 -3.27 4.74 13.52
CA ARG A 231 -4.19 4.22 14.55
C ARG A 231 -4.51 2.76 14.26
N ALA A 232 -4.63 1.95 15.32
CA ALA A 232 -5.14 0.59 15.24
C ALA A 232 -6.68 0.63 15.30
N PHE A 233 -7.35 -0.35 14.70
CA PHE A 233 -8.80 -0.42 14.68
C PHE A 233 -9.38 -0.44 16.10
N GLU A 234 -10.36 0.43 16.38
CA GLU A 234 -11.10 0.41 17.65
C GLU A 234 -11.99 -0.84 17.73
N GLY A 235 -11.94 -1.56 18.85
CA GLY A 235 -12.72 -2.78 19.09
C GLY A 235 -11.96 -4.10 18.91
N LEU A 236 -10.64 -4.07 18.68
CA LEU A 236 -9.81 -5.27 18.77
C LEU A 236 -9.83 -5.83 20.20
N VAL A 237 -10.13 -7.13 20.34
CA VAL A 237 -10.00 -7.85 21.62
C VAL A 237 -8.53 -7.83 22.08
N PHE A 238 -7.59 -7.90 21.13
CA PHE A 238 -6.15 -7.79 21.36
C PHE A 238 -5.60 -6.59 20.57
N PRO A 239 -5.56 -5.38 21.16
CA PRO A 239 -5.17 -4.16 20.46
C PRO A 239 -3.66 -4.09 20.18
N GLU A 240 -2.85 -4.86 20.91
CA GLU A 240 -1.40 -4.93 20.78
C GLU A 240 -1.01 -6.39 20.47
N TRP A 241 -0.58 -6.62 19.23
CA TRP A 241 -0.10 -7.93 18.80
C TRP A 241 1.03 -7.74 17.78
N GLY A 242 1.81 -8.80 17.58
CA GLY A 242 2.91 -8.84 16.62
C GLY A 242 3.11 -10.26 16.09
N VAL A 243 3.79 -10.39 14.96
CA VAL A 243 4.16 -11.68 14.36
C VAL A 243 5.63 -11.94 14.68
N TYR A 244 5.94 -13.15 15.13
CA TYR A 244 7.29 -13.56 15.51
C TYR A 244 7.62 -14.89 14.82
N ASP A 245 8.77 -14.97 14.15
CA ASP A 245 9.21 -16.22 13.49
C ASP A 245 9.62 -17.30 14.49
N LYS A 246 10.22 -16.87 15.61
CA LYS A 246 10.67 -17.74 16.70
C LYS A 246 10.43 -17.05 18.03
N VAL A 247 9.90 -17.82 18.97
CA VAL A 247 9.61 -17.38 20.33
C VAL A 247 10.14 -18.40 21.32
N THR A 248 10.56 -17.94 22.48
CA THR A 248 10.90 -18.79 23.63
C THR A 248 9.85 -18.53 24.71
N VAL A 249 9.25 -19.59 25.23
CA VAL A 249 8.12 -19.51 26.18
C VAL A 249 8.44 -20.29 27.45
N ASP A 250 7.88 -19.84 28.57
CA ASP A 250 8.06 -20.46 29.88
C ASP A 250 7.13 -21.68 30.06
N TRP A 251 5.98 -21.66 29.38
CA TRP A 251 4.99 -22.72 29.39
C TRP A 251 4.26 -22.80 28.05
N GLU A 252 3.66 -23.97 27.77
CA GLU A 252 2.88 -24.21 26.56
C GLU A 252 1.64 -25.06 26.84
N ILE A 253 0.56 -24.78 26.09
CA ILE A 253 -0.70 -25.51 26.09
C ILE A 253 -1.24 -25.58 24.65
N TYR A 254 -2.26 -26.42 24.44
CA TYR A 254 -2.96 -26.53 23.17
C TYR A 254 -4.44 -26.24 23.38
N GLY A 255 -5.00 -25.32 22.58
CA GLY A 255 -6.42 -25.03 22.53
C GLY A 255 -7.05 -25.72 21.33
N LEU A 256 -8.10 -26.50 21.56
CA LEU A 256 -8.87 -27.18 20.51
C LEU A 256 -10.32 -26.70 20.55
N ASP A 257 -10.80 -26.23 19.40
CA ASP A 257 -12.20 -25.92 19.15
C ASP A 257 -12.73 -26.85 18.04
N PHE A 258 -13.84 -27.55 18.33
CA PHE A 258 -14.38 -28.56 17.43
C PHE A 258 -15.39 -27.93 16.47
N GLY A 259 -15.08 -28.01 15.18
CA GLY A 259 -15.98 -27.63 14.08
C GLY A 259 -16.07 -28.72 13.03
N PHE A 260 -17.15 -28.75 12.26
CA PHE A 260 -17.35 -29.75 11.22
C PHE A 260 -17.74 -29.14 9.87
N THR A 261 -18.98 -28.69 9.70
CA THR A 261 -19.46 -28.27 8.36
C THR A 261 -19.26 -26.79 8.08
N ASN A 262 -19.96 -25.92 8.82
CA ASN A 262 -19.89 -24.47 8.61
C ASN A 262 -18.72 -23.85 9.37
N ASP A 263 -18.40 -24.41 10.52
CA ASP A 263 -17.29 -23.97 11.37
C ASP A 263 -16.14 -24.97 11.25
N PRO A 264 -14.89 -24.51 11.06
CA PRO A 264 -13.72 -25.37 10.99
C PRO A 264 -13.35 -25.92 12.38
N THR A 265 -12.74 -27.10 12.42
CA THR A 265 -11.96 -27.52 13.60
C THR A 265 -10.69 -26.69 13.65
N ALA A 266 -10.44 -26.03 14.78
CA ALA A 266 -9.28 -25.19 15.02
C ALA A 266 -8.42 -25.77 16.15
N LEU A 267 -7.14 -26.05 15.87
CA LEU A 267 -6.14 -26.38 16.88
C LEU A 267 -5.08 -25.27 16.91
N VAL A 268 -4.83 -24.73 18.10
CA VAL A 268 -3.88 -23.65 18.32
C VAL A 268 -2.89 -24.08 19.40
N TRP A 269 -1.58 -23.99 19.11
CA TRP A 269 -0.55 -24.00 20.15
C TRP A 269 -0.51 -22.63 20.81
N ILE A 270 -0.47 -22.58 22.13
CA ILE A 270 -0.40 -21.35 22.91
C ILE A 270 0.78 -21.48 23.86
N GLY A 271 1.71 -20.53 23.80
CA GLY A 271 2.83 -20.43 24.73
C GLY A 271 2.81 -19.09 25.45
N GLY A 272 3.32 -19.04 26.67
CA GLY A 272 3.37 -17.80 27.43
C GLY A 272 4.68 -17.57 28.15
N THR A 273 4.99 -16.29 28.35
CA THR A 273 5.98 -15.78 29.30
C THR A 273 5.26 -15.10 30.46
N TRP A 274 6.00 -14.48 31.37
CA TRP A 274 5.42 -13.69 32.46
C TRP A 274 4.57 -12.49 31.98
N ASP A 275 4.84 -11.93 30.79
CA ASP A 275 4.20 -10.72 30.25
C ASP A 275 3.51 -10.89 28.89
N SER A 276 3.70 -12.02 28.22
CA SER A 276 3.30 -12.17 26.82
C SER A 276 2.64 -13.52 26.57
N LEU A 277 1.67 -13.52 25.64
CA LEU A 277 1.06 -14.72 25.10
C LEU A 277 1.36 -14.81 23.61
N PHE A 278 1.74 -16.01 23.18
CA PHE A 278 2.04 -16.36 21.81
C PHE A 278 1.09 -17.47 21.39
N TRP A 279 0.64 -17.43 20.15
CA TRP A 279 -0.18 -18.51 19.60
C TRP A 279 0.22 -18.82 18.17
N LYS A 280 0.01 -20.08 17.79
CA LYS A 280 0.28 -20.58 16.45
C LYS A 280 -0.85 -21.51 16.04
N GLU A 281 -1.49 -21.19 14.94
CA GLU A 281 -2.45 -22.09 14.30
C GLU A 281 -1.72 -23.35 13.82
N LEU A 282 -2.28 -24.51 14.15
CA LEU A 282 -1.78 -25.82 13.73
C LEU A 282 -2.77 -26.54 12.82
N ILE A 283 -4.07 -26.34 13.04
CA ILE A 283 -5.16 -26.90 12.22
C ILE A 283 -6.24 -25.82 12.10
N PHE A 284 -6.76 -25.61 10.89
CA PHE A 284 -7.95 -24.79 10.63
C PHE A 284 -8.67 -25.32 9.39
N GLU A 285 -9.45 -26.39 9.57
CA GLU A 285 -10.04 -27.15 8.46
C GLU A 285 -11.48 -27.59 8.77
N THR A 286 -12.34 -27.58 7.76
CA THR A 286 -13.71 -28.15 7.85
C THR A 286 -13.70 -29.63 7.43
N ASN A 287 -14.81 -30.31 7.74
CA ASN A 287 -15.11 -31.70 7.40
C ASN A 287 -14.12 -32.74 7.96
N LEU A 288 -13.43 -32.40 9.06
CA LEU A 288 -12.59 -33.35 9.77
C LEU A 288 -13.43 -34.24 10.69
N THR A 289 -13.37 -35.57 10.48
CA THR A 289 -13.93 -36.51 11.46
C THR A 289 -13.00 -36.61 12.68
N ASN A 290 -13.51 -37.15 13.79
CA ASN A 290 -12.67 -37.39 14.99
C ASN A 290 -11.42 -38.24 14.69
N GLN A 291 -11.51 -39.15 13.72
CA GLN A 291 -10.37 -39.97 13.30
C GLN A 291 -9.36 -39.14 12.50
N ASP A 292 -9.83 -38.23 11.64
CA ASP A 292 -8.98 -37.31 10.90
C ASP A 292 -8.26 -36.34 11.83
N ILE A 293 -8.95 -35.80 12.84
CA ILE A 293 -8.35 -34.95 13.88
C ILE A 293 -7.24 -35.71 14.62
N GLY A 294 -7.49 -36.97 15.00
CA GLY A 294 -6.46 -37.81 15.63
C GLY A 294 -5.26 -38.09 14.72
N ASN A 295 -5.49 -38.27 13.42
CA ASN A 295 -4.42 -38.42 12.44
C ASN A 295 -3.61 -37.12 12.29
N ARG A 296 -4.27 -35.95 12.26
CA ARG A 296 -3.61 -34.63 12.24
C ARG A 296 -2.73 -34.43 13.47
N PHE A 297 -3.20 -34.77 14.66
CA PHE A 297 -2.38 -34.69 15.88
C PHE A 297 -1.12 -35.56 15.76
N SER A 298 -1.26 -36.77 15.22
CA SER A 298 -0.13 -37.68 15.02
C SER A 298 0.89 -37.14 14.02
N GLN A 299 0.42 -36.52 12.92
CA GLN A 299 1.29 -35.86 11.92
C GLN A 299 2.05 -34.67 12.51
N LEU A 300 1.40 -33.92 13.41
CA LEU A 300 2.00 -32.80 14.15
C LEU A 300 2.93 -33.27 15.28
N GLY A 301 3.06 -34.58 15.51
CA GLY A 301 3.89 -35.15 16.58
C GLY A 301 3.28 -35.00 17.98
N LEU A 302 2.01 -34.60 18.08
CA LEU A 302 1.29 -34.46 19.34
C LEU A 302 0.88 -35.85 19.84
N ARG A 303 1.48 -36.31 20.93
CA ARG A 303 1.19 -37.62 21.53
C ARG A 303 0.20 -37.47 22.67
N LYS A 304 -0.67 -38.47 22.86
CA LYS A 304 -1.46 -38.60 24.08
C LYS A 304 -0.50 -38.70 25.28
N GLY A 305 -0.66 -37.80 26.24
CA GLY A 305 -0.17 -37.98 27.60
C GLY A 305 -0.91 -39.09 28.33
#